data_AF-A0A8H3FXH3-F1
#
_entry.id   AF-A0A8H3FXH3-F1
#
_cell.length_a   1.000
_cell.length_b   1.000
_cell.length_c   1.000
_cell.angle_alpha   90.00
_cell.angle_beta   90.00
_cell.angle_gamma   90.00
#
_symmetry.space_group_name_H-M   'P 1'
#
loop_
_entity.id
_entity.type
_entity.pdbx_description
1 polymer ?
#
loop_
_entity_poly.entity_id
_entity_poly.type
_entity_poly.pdbx_seq_one_letter_code
_entity_poly.pdbx_strand_id
1 'polypeptide(L)'
;MSDHPPKAYDIIVFGATGYTGKLCAEYISTSLPTNLKWAIAGRSEKKLLAAIAELGPLSTDRLQPGIEVASLEKTDLASLARKTRLLINTVGPYHLYSSPVVEACAKNGTHYLDVTGESPWVLEMIEKYHETAEANHAILIPEIGIESAPSDLLTFALVTMIRKELSVGTKEVIASVHDLKSAPSGGTLATILSIMDHYSLKQIEKSSGSWATSPIPGPKPQSSRSWVSSFLGIRSVAGLGTLTTSISAGPNIAVVQRSWGLIDGGKFYGSRFQYNEYMRVRNSVIGIAIHFALALAGFALIFPPVRWLAKKFVYSPGKGPSKEAMRHEYFECHAIATADQDESNPRRAFAKLRWEGSLYRFTGVCLAEAAMVLLSDEKLVQRLDGGLLTPATLGQAFIDRMKNAGLIFEYNLYDRNGGYHPVVQILESHAIQDLNKAISDSSDTKQQARGPGTSVGIDSTVRTKHVGNSEDTGAMTTVVVTKGPKGHGVKDTKKEMNIMIVLSKSQSSDTIH
;
A
#
# COMPACT_ATOMS: atom_id res chain seq x y z
N MET A 1 28.59 7.41 12.93
CA MET A 1 27.76 7.05 14.10
C MET A 1 27.11 8.34 14.56
N SER A 2 25.80 8.48 14.41
CA SER A 2 25.09 9.71 14.77
C SER A 2 25.12 9.90 16.29
N ASP A 3 25.45 11.11 16.72
CA ASP A 3 25.71 11.54 18.11
C ASP A 3 24.41 11.69 18.93
N HIS A 4 23.38 10.90 18.61
CA HIS A 4 22.08 10.96 19.26
C HIS A 4 21.93 9.84 20.29
N PRO A 5 21.46 10.16 21.51
CA PRO A 5 21.20 9.14 22.52
C PRO A 5 20.21 8.11 21.96
N PRO A 6 20.36 6.82 22.30
CA PRO A 6 19.49 5.78 21.81
C PRO A 6 18.02 6.10 22.16
N LYS A 7 17.16 6.08 21.14
CA LYS A 7 15.72 6.32 21.29
C LYS A 7 15.11 5.23 22.18
N ALA A 8 14.16 5.61 23.03
CA ALA A 8 13.48 4.69 23.94
C ALA A 8 12.60 3.68 23.19
N TYR A 9 12.02 4.11 22.06
CA TYR A 9 11.13 3.32 21.23
C TYR A 9 11.58 3.34 19.76
N ASP A 10 11.33 2.23 19.07
CA ASP A 10 11.36 2.16 17.61
C ASP A 10 10.14 2.85 17.01
N ILE A 11 8.95 2.62 17.59
CA ILE A 11 7.67 3.19 17.13
C ILE A 11 6.89 3.80 18.31
N ILE A 12 6.33 4.99 18.11
CA ILE A 12 5.22 5.49 18.92
C ILE A 12 3.99 5.66 18.03
N VAL A 13 2.84 5.15 18.46
CA VAL A 13 1.54 5.40 17.81
C VAL A 13 0.80 6.52 18.54
N PHE A 14 0.79 7.73 17.97
CA PHE A 14 0.08 8.88 18.53
C PHE A 14 -1.35 8.94 18.03
N GLY A 15 -2.31 8.99 18.96
CA GLY A 15 -3.73 8.85 18.65
C GLY A 15 -4.23 7.40 18.72
N ALA A 16 -3.52 6.52 19.44
CA ALA A 16 -3.82 5.10 19.56
C ALA A 16 -5.21 4.77 20.16
N THR A 17 -5.87 5.73 20.81
CA THR A 17 -7.24 5.56 21.32
C THR A 17 -8.31 5.85 20.27
N GLY A 18 -7.92 6.43 19.13
CA GLY A 18 -8.78 6.66 17.97
C GLY A 18 -8.94 5.40 17.12
N TYR A 19 -9.85 5.44 16.16
CA TYR A 19 -10.25 4.24 15.41
C TYR A 19 -9.09 3.62 14.62
N THR A 20 -8.45 4.39 13.74
CA THR A 20 -7.28 3.93 12.96
C THR A 20 -6.10 3.57 13.86
N GLY A 21 -5.83 4.39 14.89
CA GLY A 21 -4.75 4.14 15.85
C GLY A 21 -4.89 2.82 16.59
N LYS A 22 -6.11 2.45 17.00
CA LYS A 22 -6.40 1.14 17.61
C LYS A 22 -6.08 -0.02 16.67
N LEU A 23 -6.51 0.07 15.41
CA LEU A 23 -6.28 -0.99 14.42
C LEU A 23 -4.80 -1.11 14.02
N CYS A 24 -4.08 0.01 13.96
CA CYS A 24 -2.63 0.02 13.81
C CYS A 24 -1.94 -0.66 15.00
N ALA A 25 -2.32 -0.31 16.23
CA ALA A 25 -1.77 -0.91 17.44
C ALA A 25 -2.10 -2.41 17.56
N GLU A 26 -3.32 -2.82 17.16
CA GLU A 26 -3.73 -4.23 17.08
C GLU A 26 -2.84 -5.01 16.12
N TYR A 27 -2.57 -4.45 14.93
CA TYR A 27 -1.68 -5.09 13.96
C TYR A 27 -0.23 -5.16 14.44
N ILE A 28 0.30 -4.07 15.03
CA ILE A 28 1.64 -4.08 15.66
C ILE A 28 1.73 -5.15 16.75
N SER A 29 0.68 -5.29 17.57
CA SER A 29 0.62 -6.25 18.65
C SER A 29 0.58 -7.70 18.16
N THR A 30 -0.04 -7.97 17.00
CA THR A 30 -0.29 -9.34 16.54
C THR A 30 0.65 -9.84 15.45
N SER A 31 1.30 -8.94 14.70
CA SER A 31 1.93 -9.31 13.41
C SER A 31 3.39 -8.87 13.28
N LEU A 32 3.84 -7.84 13.99
CA LEU A 32 5.22 -7.35 13.89
C LEU A 32 6.22 -8.17 14.75
N PRO A 33 7.55 -7.94 14.68
CA PRO A 33 8.51 -8.67 15.50
C PRO A 33 8.23 -8.58 17.01
N THR A 34 8.40 -9.69 17.73
CA THR A 34 8.03 -9.82 19.16
C THR A 34 8.91 -8.97 20.10
N ASN A 35 10.09 -8.58 19.64
CA ASN A 35 11.07 -7.76 20.36
C ASN A 35 11.02 -6.27 20.00
N LEU A 36 10.03 -5.82 19.23
CA LEU A 36 9.86 -4.42 18.85
C LEU A 36 9.62 -3.55 20.09
N LYS A 37 10.41 -2.49 20.28
CA LYS A 37 10.19 -1.53 21.38
C LYS A 37 9.23 -0.46 20.91
N TRP A 38 8.01 -0.46 21.41
CA TRP A 38 7.00 0.49 20.95
C TRP A 38 6.14 1.02 22.10
N ALA A 39 5.45 2.12 21.84
CA ALA A 39 4.49 2.70 22.78
C ALA A 39 3.26 3.26 22.08
N ILE A 40 2.20 3.42 22.85
CA ILE A 40 1.00 4.17 22.45
C ILE A 40 0.97 5.52 23.14
N ALA A 41 0.55 6.55 22.41
CA ALA A 41 0.51 7.91 22.90
C ALA A 41 -0.85 8.60 22.72
N GLY A 42 -1.20 9.47 23.66
CA GLY A 42 -2.43 10.26 23.63
C GLY A 42 -2.68 11.06 24.90
N ARG A 43 -3.75 11.85 24.90
CA ARG A 43 -4.06 12.83 25.96
C ARG A 43 -4.55 12.25 27.28
N SER A 44 -5.06 11.02 27.26
CA SER A 44 -5.76 10.44 28.41
C SER A 44 -5.13 9.11 28.78
N GLU A 45 -4.34 9.13 29.85
CA GLU A 45 -3.71 7.94 30.42
C GLU A 45 -4.72 6.81 30.65
N LYS A 46 -5.89 7.13 31.24
CA LYS A 46 -6.99 6.17 31.45
C LYS A 46 -7.41 5.47 30.15
N LYS A 47 -7.54 6.20 29.04
CA LYS A 47 -7.92 5.60 27.75
C LYS A 47 -6.78 4.78 27.13
N LEU A 48 -5.53 5.19 27.34
CA LEU A 48 -4.35 4.43 26.90
C LEU A 48 -4.24 3.11 27.66
N LEU A 49 -4.38 3.13 28.99
CA LEU A 49 -4.42 1.91 29.81
C LEU A 49 -5.51 0.94 29.35
N ALA A 50 -6.71 1.45 29.05
CA ALA A 50 -7.79 0.62 28.50
C ALA A 50 -7.42 0.03 27.12
N ALA A 51 -6.77 0.80 26.25
CA ALA A 51 -6.31 0.30 24.96
C ALA A 51 -5.24 -0.80 25.11
N ILE A 52 -4.28 -0.67 26.03
CA ILE A 52 -3.29 -1.73 26.30
C ILE A 52 -3.97 -2.99 26.84
N ALA A 53 -4.95 -2.84 27.73
CA ALA A 53 -5.71 -3.97 28.25
C ALA A 53 -6.49 -4.73 27.15
N GLU A 54 -6.93 -4.04 26.09
CA GLU A 54 -7.52 -4.66 24.90
C GLU A 54 -6.47 -5.41 24.04
N LEU A 55 -5.21 -4.95 24.03
CA LEU A 55 -4.12 -5.52 23.23
C LEU A 55 -3.44 -6.73 23.89
N GLY A 56 -3.29 -6.72 25.20
CA GLY A 56 -2.56 -7.76 25.95
C GLY A 56 -3.03 -9.20 25.67
N PRO A 57 -4.34 -9.48 25.67
CA PRO A 57 -4.86 -10.81 25.35
C PRO A 57 -4.60 -11.29 23.92
N LEU A 58 -4.26 -10.38 22.99
CA LEU A 58 -4.05 -10.72 21.59
C LEU A 58 -2.70 -11.38 21.35
N SER A 59 -1.68 -11.09 22.19
CA SER A 59 -0.34 -11.67 22.07
C SER A 59 0.44 -11.56 23.38
N THR A 60 0.72 -12.69 24.02
CA THR A 60 1.40 -12.80 25.32
C THR A 60 2.91 -13.04 25.21
N ASP A 61 3.40 -13.39 24.03
CA ASP A 61 4.79 -13.75 23.72
C ASP A 61 5.65 -12.55 23.26
N ARG A 62 5.16 -11.32 23.46
CA ARG A 62 5.71 -10.09 22.85
C ARG A 62 5.84 -8.97 23.86
N LEU A 63 6.76 -8.04 23.59
CA LEU A 63 6.90 -6.82 24.39
C LEU A 63 5.60 -6.00 24.32
N GLN A 64 5.04 -5.74 25.49
CA GLN A 64 3.86 -4.90 25.63
C GLN A 64 4.21 -3.43 25.35
N PRO A 65 3.30 -2.65 24.75
CA PRO A 65 3.56 -1.24 24.47
C PRO A 65 3.79 -0.44 25.76
N GLY A 66 4.71 0.52 25.71
CA GLY A 66 4.79 1.59 26.69
C GLY A 66 3.61 2.57 26.58
N ILE A 67 3.49 3.48 27.55
CA ILE A 67 2.50 4.57 27.57
C ILE A 67 3.23 5.90 27.54
N GLU A 68 2.82 6.78 26.63
CA GLU A 68 3.27 8.16 26.58
C GLU A 68 2.06 9.11 26.63
N VAL A 69 1.86 9.76 27.77
CA VAL A 69 0.81 10.78 27.90
C VAL A 69 1.28 12.06 27.25
N ALA A 70 0.61 12.48 26.19
CA ALA A 70 0.99 13.64 25.41
C ALA A 70 -0.23 14.41 24.92
N SER A 71 -0.18 15.72 25.10
CA SER A 71 -1.12 16.67 24.51
C SER A 71 -0.64 17.17 23.14
N LEU A 72 -1.35 18.14 22.57
CA LEU A 72 -0.94 18.84 21.34
C LEU A 72 -0.03 20.03 21.64
N GLU A 73 0.43 20.18 22.89
CA GLU A 73 1.39 21.21 23.28
C GLU A 73 2.78 20.90 22.72
N LYS A 74 3.50 21.94 22.29
CA LYS A 74 4.81 21.80 21.62
C LYS A 74 5.83 21.02 22.44
N THR A 75 5.83 21.18 23.76
CA THR A 75 6.75 20.48 24.68
C THR A 75 6.51 18.97 24.68
N ASP A 76 5.25 18.55 24.69
CA ASP A 76 4.88 17.13 24.70
C ASP A 76 5.22 16.48 23.36
N LEU A 77 4.91 17.16 22.26
CA LEU A 77 5.19 16.66 20.91
C LEU A 77 6.70 16.56 20.63
N ALA A 78 7.50 17.54 21.09
CA ALA A 78 8.95 17.46 21.02
C ALA A 78 9.50 16.32 21.88
N SER A 79 8.91 16.07 23.05
CA SER A 79 9.26 14.93 23.90
C SER A 79 8.99 13.59 23.20
N LEU A 80 7.80 13.42 22.60
CA LEU A 80 7.45 12.23 21.81
C LEU A 80 8.45 11.98 20.69
N ALA A 81 8.73 13.01 19.86
CA ALA A 81 9.66 12.89 18.75
C ALA A 81 11.07 12.48 19.23
N ARG A 82 11.55 13.07 20.32
CA ARG A 82 12.86 12.71 20.88
C ARG A 82 12.95 11.29 21.41
N LYS A 83 11.84 10.68 21.85
CA LYS A 83 11.82 9.33 22.42
C LYS A 83 11.70 8.22 21.39
N THR A 84 11.33 8.51 20.15
CA THR A 84 11.12 7.48 19.11
C THR A 84 12.02 7.64 17.90
N ARG A 85 12.28 6.54 17.20
CA ARG A 85 12.87 6.57 15.84
C ARG A 85 11.82 6.97 14.81
N LEU A 86 10.59 6.51 15.00
CA LEU A 86 9.46 6.76 14.11
C LEU A 86 8.17 7.04 14.89
N LEU A 87 7.44 8.08 14.48
CA LEU A 87 6.13 8.45 15.01
C LEU A 87 5.05 8.14 13.97
N ILE A 88 4.13 7.24 14.30
CA ILE A 88 2.89 7.01 13.53
C ILE A 88 1.83 7.96 14.11
N ASN A 89 1.35 8.91 13.31
CA ASN A 89 0.34 9.87 13.71
C ASN A 89 -1.02 9.49 13.12
N THR A 90 -2.00 9.27 14.00
CA THR A 90 -3.40 9.03 13.63
C THR A 90 -4.35 10.06 14.25
N VAL A 91 -3.86 11.28 14.52
CA VAL A 91 -4.65 12.37 15.12
C VAL A 91 -5.18 13.30 14.02
N GLY A 92 -6.43 13.06 13.60
CA GLY A 92 -7.16 13.94 12.67
C GLY A 92 -8.23 14.80 13.35
N PRO A 93 -8.75 15.85 12.68
CA PRO A 93 -8.32 16.38 11.37
C PRO A 93 -6.91 17.00 11.41
N TYR A 94 -6.11 16.78 10.36
CA TYR A 94 -4.67 17.04 10.38
C TYR A 94 -4.34 18.54 10.32
N HIS A 95 -5.06 19.32 9.49
CA HIS A 95 -4.92 20.78 9.45
C HIS A 95 -5.17 21.47 10.80
N LEU A 96 -5.98 20.86 11.67
CA LEU A 96 -6.25 21.41 13.00
C LEU A 96 -5.19 21.01 14.04
N TYR A 97 -4.70 19.78 13.99
CA TYR A 97 -3.97 19.18 15.12
C TYR A 97 -2.55 18.71 14.81
N SER A 98 -2.21 18.48 13.54
CA SER A 98 -1.02 17.72 13.18
C SER A 98 0.15 18.55 12.65
N SER A 99 -0.05 19.82 12.27
CA SER A 99 1.06 20.70 11.88
C SER A 99 2.19 20.78 12.95
N PRO A 100 1.89 20.88 14.26
CA PRO A 100 2.93 20.86 15.29
C PRO A 100 3.61 19.49 15.46
N VAL A 101 2.95 18.40 15.07
CA VAL A 101 3.51 17.03 15.12
C VAL A 101 4.56 16.88 14.02
N VAL A 102 4.25 17.33 12.81
CA VAL A 102 5.20 17.38 11.67
C VAL A 102 6.40 18.26 12.02
N GLU A 103 6.15 19.46 12.57
CA GLU A 103 7.20 20.37 13.05
C GLU A 103 8.15 19.68 14.03
N ALA A 104 7.60 18.99 15.04
CA ALA A 104 8.37 18.29 16.05
C ALA A 104 9.21 17.16 15.45
N CYS A 105 8.67 16.38 14.52
CA CYS A 105 9.40 15.29 13.87
C CYS A 105 10.52 15.82 12.97
N ALA A 106 10.22 16.82 12.12
CA ALA A 106 11.18 17.46 11.23
C ALA A 106 12.38 18.02 12.01
N LYS A 107 12.13 18.77 13.09
CA LYS A 107 13.18 19.42 13.88
C LYS A 107 14.03 18.47 14.74
N ASN A 108 13.55 17.26 15.02
CA ASN A 108 14.24 16.31 15.90
C ASN A 108 14.75 15.06 15.15
N GLY A 109 14.84 15.11 13.81
CA GLY A 109 15.36 13.99 13.01
C GLY A 109 14.55 12.70 13.18
N THR A 110 13.24 12.82 13.42
CA THR A 110 12.36 11.68 13.74
C THR A 110 11.49 11.36 12.54
N HIS A 111 11.45 10.08 12.16
CA HIS A 111 10.62 9.66 11.04
C HIS A 111 9.14 9.80 11.41
N TYR A 112 8.29 10.07 10.41
CA TYR A 112 6.88 10.34 10.59
C TYR A 112 6.05 9.65 9.52
N LEU A 113 4.96 9.01 9.93
CA LEU A 113 3.96 8.45 9.01
C LEU A 113 2.56 8.88 9.43
N ASP A 114 1.71 9.23 8.48
CA ASP A 114 0.28 9.46 8.73
C ASP A 114 -0.63 8.96 7.60
N VAL A 115 -1.94 9.19 7.77
CA VAL A 115 -2.99 8.72 6.87
C VAL A 115 -3.88 9.85 6.35
N THR A 116 -3.37 11.08 6.34
CA THR A 116 -4.16 12.24 5.91
C THR A 116 -4.65 12.06 4.47
N GLY A 117 -5.81 12.62 4.16
CA GLY A 117 -6.29 12.87 2.79
C GLY A 117 -6.41 14.37 2.48
N GLU A 118 -5.82 15.21 3.33
CA GLU A 118 -6.02 16.65 3.33
C GLU A 118 -4.96 17.33 2.44
N SER A 119 -5.08 17.24 1.12
CA SER A 119 -4.07 17.76 0.17
C SER A 119 -3.66 19.22 0.39
N PRO A 120 -4.55 20.18 0.74
CA PRO A 120 -4.13 21.54 1.08
C PRO A 120 -3.15 21.58 2.25
N TRP A 121 -3.39 20.77 3.27
CA TRP A 121 -2.51 20.67 4.44
C TRP A 121 -1.18 20.01 4.09
N VAL A 122 -1.20 18.94 3.28
CA VAL A 122 0.03 18.28 2.81
C VAL A 122 0.91 19.28 2.05
N LEU A 123 0.32 20.07 1.15
CA LEU A 123 1.06 21.12 0.43
C LEU A 123 1.68 22.15 1.39
N GLU A 124 0.95 22.61 2.40
CA GLU A 124 1.51 23.51 3.41
C GLU A 124 2.65 22.87 4.22
N MET A 125 2.55 21.57 4.54
CA MET A 125 3.62 20.88 5.27
C MET A 125 4.87 20.70 4.39
N ILE A 126 4.70 20.49 3.09
CA ILE A 126 5.81 20.46 2.12
C ILE A 126 6.48 21.83 2.10
N GLU A 127 5.71 22.91 1.91
CA GLU A 127 6.22 24.29 1.85
C GLU A 127 6.93 24.70 3.16
N LYS A 128 6.48 24.23 4.33
CA LYS A 128 7.02 24.63 5.64
C LYS A 128 8.18 23.78 6.13
N TYR A 129 8.17 22.47 5.86
CA TYR A 129 9.01 21.52 6.60
C TYR A 129 9.82 20.55 5.73
N HIS A 130 9.68 20.56 4.41
CA HIS A 130 10.46 19.66 3.54
C HIS A 130 11.97 19.88 3.74
N GLU A 131 12.46 21.11 3.58
CA GLU A 131 13.88 21.45 3.76
C GLU A 131 14.36 21.22 5.20
N THR A 132 13.52 21.50 6.21
CA THR A 132 13.88 21.24 7.61
C THR A 132 14.04 19.75 7.87
N ALA A 133 13.19 18.92 7.28
CA ALA A 133 13.23 17.48 7.43
C ALA A 133 14.43 16.88 6.69
N GLU A 134 14.78 17.35 5.50
CA GLU A 134 16.03 16.98 4.79
C GLU A 134 17.27 17.35 5.63
N ALA A 135 17.35 18.59 6.12
CA ALA A 135 18.48 19.06 6.91
C ALA A 135 18.70 18.28 8.23
N ASN A 136 17.67 17.59 8.73
CA ASN A 136 17.73 16.76 9.93
C ASN A 136 17.60 15.26 9.64
N HIS A 137 17.66 14.84 8.37
CA HIS A 137 17.47 13.46 7.91
C HIS A 137 16.18 12.79 8.42
N ALA A 138 15.13 13.58 8.64
CA ALA A 138 13.81 13.12 9.04
C ALA A 138 12.99 12.74 7.79
N ILE A 139 12.69 11.46 7.62
CA ILE A 139 11.76 10.98 6.59
C ILE A 139 10.33 11.14 7.07
N LEU A 140 9.56 12.00 6.41
CA LEU A 140 8.16 12.27 6.74
C LEU A 140 7.29 11.82 5.56
N ILE A 141 6.42 10.84 5.74
CA ILE A 141 5.58 10.31 4.67
C ILE A 141 4.11 10.45 5.09
N PRO A 142 3.42 11.52 4.67
CA PRO A 142 1.98 11.60 4.83
C PRO A 142 1.27 10.66 3.84
N GLU A 143 -0.05 10.54 3.96
CA GLU A 143 -0.91 9.88 2.97
C GLU A 143 -0.67 8.34 2.83
N ILE A 144 -0.17 7.67 3.88
CA ILE A 144 0.02 6.20 3.91
C ILE A 144 -1.26 5.48 4.38
N GLY A 145 -2.33 5.65 3.61
CA GLY A 145 -3.62 5.02 3.90
C GLY A 145 -4.32 4.49 2.66
N ILE A 146 -5.53 3.95 2.86
CA ILE A 146 -6.39 3.45 1.78
C ILE A 146 -6.64 4.49 0.68
N GLU A 147 -6.66 5.77 1.04
CA GLU A 147 -7.01 6.85 0.12
C GLU A 147 -5.97 7.00 -1.00
N SER A 148 -4.67 6.91 -0.67
CA SER A 148 -3.58 7.28 -1.59
C SER A 148 -2.47 6.26 -1.78
N ALA A 149 -2.17 5.42 -0.78
CA ALA A 149 -1.11 4.42 -0.89
C ALA A 149 -1.35 3.42 -2.04
N PRO A 150 -2.57 2.88 -2.27
CA PRO A 150 -2.80 1.94 -3.38
C PRO A 150 -2.44 2.54 -4.75
N SER A 151 -2.84 3.78 -5.01
CA SER A 151 -2.62 4.48 -6.28
C SER A 151 -1.13 4.74 -6.55
N ASP A 152 -0.41 5.15 -5.51
CA ASP A 152 1.02 5.43 -5.60
C ASP A 152 1.84 4.13 -5.79
N LEU A 153 1.52 3.07 -5.05
CA LEU A 153 2.19 1.77 -5.16
C LEU A 153 1.88 1.05 -6.48
N LEU A 154 0.64 1.08 -6.95
CA LEU A 154 0.25 0.54 -8.26
C LEU A 154 1.04 1.21 -9.38
N THR A 155 1.14 2.54 -9.32
CA THR A 155 1.88 3.32 -10.32
C THR A 155 3.37 2.98 -10.27
N PHE A 156 3.97 2.96 -9.08
CA PHE A 156 5.39 2.61 -8.91
C PHE A 156 5.71 1.22 -9.48
N ALA A 157 4.88 0.21 -9.17
CA ALA A 157 5.08 -1.16 -9.66
C ALA A 157 5.02 -1.24 -11.20
N LEU A 158 4.03 -0.58 -11.80
CA LEU A 158 3.87 -0.55 -13.26
C LEU A 158 5.02 0.18 -13.97
N VAL A 159 5.43 1.33 -13.45
CA VAL A 159 6.57 2.10 -13.96
C VAL A 159 7.85 1.28 -13.88
N THR A 160 8.09 0.65 -12.72
CA THR A 160 9.24 -0.24 -12.51
C THR A 160 9.27 -1.37 -13.53
N MET A 161 8.11 -2.01 -13.76
CA MET A 161 7.98 -3.09 -14.73
C MET A 161 8.29 -2.61 -16.16
N ILE A 162 7.65 -1.53 -16.62
CA ILE A 162 7.93 -0.97 -17.95
C ILE A 162 9.41 -0.65 -18.10
N ARG A 163 10.02 -0.04 -17.06
CA ARG A 163 11.42 0.36 -17.14
C ARG A 163 12.36 -0.84 -17.20
N LYS A 164 12.13 -1.85 -16.38
CA LYS A 164 12.93 -3.08 -16.32
C LYS A 164 12.81 -3.92 -17.59
N GLU A 165 11.60 -4.10 -18.09
CA GLU A 165 11.33 -5.06 -19.17
C GLU A 165 11.48 -4.44 -20.56
N LEU A 166 11.26 -3.13 -20.70
CA LEU A 166 11.25 -2.45 -22.01
C LEU A 166 12.34 -1.39 -22.14
N SER A 167 13.07 -1.04 -21.07
CA SER A 167 14.12 0.00 -21.09
C SER A 167 13.63 1.36 -21.65
N VAL A 168 12.33 1.66 -21.51
CA VAL A 168 11.69 2.95 -21.89
C VAL A 168 10.95 3.54 -20.69
N GLY A 169 10.62 4.85 -20.76
CA GLY A 169 9.79 5.48 -19.74
C GLY A 169 8.33 5.05 -19.84
N THR A 170 7.49 5.60 -18.98
CA THR A 170 6.04 5.44 -18.99
C THR A 170 5.38 6.75 -19.41
N LYS A 171 4.50 6.69 -20.41
CA LYS A 171 3.78 7.85 -20.94
C LYS A 171 2.55 8.19 -20.12
N GLU A 172 1.73 7.20 -19.80
CA GLU A 172 0.48 7.40 -19.06
C GLU A 172 0.21 6.20 -18.16
N VAL A 173 -0.23 6.46 -16.93
CA VAL A 173 -0.89 5.49 -16.07
C VAL A 173 -2.33 5.92 -15.86
N ILE A 174 -3.26 5.02 -16.14
CA ILE A 174 -4.67 5.19 -15.86
C ILE A 174 -5.05 4.20 -14.76
N ALA A 175 -5.38 4.71 -13.59
CA ALA A 175 -5.88 3.92 -12.48
C ALA A 175 -7.41 4.00 -12.39
N SER A 176 -8.00 2.97 -11.81
CA SER A 176 -9.43 2.87 -11.56
C SER A 176 -9.68 2.20 -10.22
N VAL A 177 -10.48 2.84 -9.37
CA VAL A 177 -11.19 2.14 -8.29
C VAL A 177 -12.18 1.20 -8.97
N HIS A 178 -11.81 -0.07 -9.04
CA HIS A 178 -12.49 -1.08 -9.85
C HIS A 178 -13.73 -1.61 -9.17
N ASP A 179 -13.59 -1.94 -7.89
CA ASP A 179 -14.68 -2.42 -7.05
C ASP A 179 -14.43 -2.00 -5.60
N LEU A 180 -15.48 -1.58 -4.91
CA LEU A 180 -15.38 -1.04 -3.56
C LEU A 180 -16.65 -1.38 -2.80
N LYS A 181 -16.48 -2.12 -1.71
CA LYS A 181 -17.55 -2.34 -0.74
C LYS A 181 -17.09 -1.83 0.61
N SER A 182 -17.52 -0.62 0.94
CA SER A 182 -17.32 -0.03 2.26
C SER A 182 -18.33 1.09 2.49
N ALA A 183 -18.67 1.34 3.75
CA ALA A 183 -19.44 2.52 4.13
C ALA A 183 -18.47 3.66 4.47
N PRO A 184 -18.63 4.85 3.87
CA PRO A 184 -17.82 6.00 4.28
C PRO A 184 -18.05 6.29 5.77
N SER A 185 -16.98 6.53 6.53
CA SER A 185 -17.15 6.85 7.94
C SER A 185 -17.57 8.31 8.15
N GLY A 186 -18.10 8.60 9.34
CA GLY A 186 -18.29 9.99 9.78
C GLY A 186 -16.99 10.79 9.81
N GLY A 187 -15.84 10.14 10.01
CA GLY A 187 -14.53 10.79 9.97
C GLY A 187 -14.22 11.40 8.60
N THR A 188 -14.46 10.66 7.52
CA THR A 188 -14.22 11.14 6.15
C THR A 188 -15.12 12.33 5.81
N LEU A 189 -16.41 12.27 6.14
CA LEU A 189 -17.32 13.41 5.93
C LEU A 189 -16.92 14.63 6.79
N ALA A 190 -16.50 14.40 8.04
CA ALA A 190 -15.99 15.46 8.91
C ALA A 190 -14.75 16.13 8.30
N THR A 191 -13.82 15.35 7.76
CA THR A 191 -12.62 15.85 7.07
C THR A 191 -12.99 16.73 5.89
N ILE A 192 -13.87 16.27 4.99
CA ILE A 192 -14.31 17.06 3.82
C ILE A 192 -14.94 18.38 4.26
N LEU A 193 -15.85 18.34 5.23
CA LEU A 193 -16.51 19.55 5.74
C LEU A 193 -15.51 20.51 6.40
N SER A 194 -14.56 19.98 7.16
CA SER A 194 -13.53 20.77 7.84
C SER A 194 -12.56 21.42 6.85
N ILE A 195 -12.15 20.71 5.78
CA ILE A 195 -11.35 21.28 4.69
C ILE A 195 -12.07 22.48 4.08
N MET A 196 -13.37 22.33 3.76
CA MET A 196 -14.16 23.40 3.16
C MET A 196 -14.32 24.61 4.08
N ASP A 197 -14.39 24.39 5.40
CA ASP A 197 -14.50 25.47 6.38
C ASP A 197 -13.17 26.20 6.63
N HIS A 198 -12.04 25.49 6.51
CA HIS A 198 -10.71 26.02 6.82
C HIS A 198 -9.99 26.63 5.60
N TYR A 199 -10.13 26.01 4.44
CA TYR A 199 -9.42 26.40 3.22
C TYR A 199 -10.32 27.14 2.24
N SER A 200 -9.77 28.17 1.59
CA SER A 200 -10.44 28.80 0.45
C SER A 200 -10.50 27.87 -0.76
N LEU A 201 -11.48 28.07 -1.65
CA LEU A 201 -11.60 27.30 -2.90
C LEU A 201 -10.31 27.36 -3.73
N LYS A 202 -9.62 28.51 -3.73
CA LYS A 202 -8.34 28.68 -4.44
C LYS A 202 -7.23 27.82 -3.85
N GLN A 203 -7.18 27.65 -2.52
CA GLN A 203 -6.21 26.76 -1.87
C GLN A 203 -6.51 25.29 -2.18
N ILE A 204 -7.79 24.90 -2.15
CA ILE A 204 -8.23 23.55 -2.51
C ILE A 204 -7.85 23.24 -3.96
N GLU A 205 -8.17 24.15 -4.88
CA GLU A 205 -7.81 24.04 -6.29
C GLU A 205 -6.29 23.97 -6.49
N LYS A 206 -5.52 24.87 -5.86
CA LYS A 206 -4.05 24.86 -5.92
C LYS A 206 -3.49 23.50 -5.47
N SER A 207 -3.99 22.96 -4.35
CA SER A 207 -3.49 21.71 -3.78
C SER A 207 -3.83 20.45 -4.58
N SER A 208 -4.96 20.47 -5.29
CA SER A 208 -5.39 19.37 -6.19
C SER A 208 -4.92 19.60 -7.63
N GLY A 209 -4.20 20.69 -7.88
CA GLY A 209 -3.74 21.07 -9.20
C GLY A 209 -2.66 20.12 -9.73
N SER A 210 -2.57 20.00 -11.05
CA SER A 210 -1.53 19.19 -11.67
C SER A 210 -0.15 19.69 -11.24
N TRP A 211 0.67 18.76 -10.74
CA TRP A 211 2.03 18.96 -10.28
C TRP A 211 2.17 19.86 -9.04
N ALA A 212 1.07 20.13 -8.32
CA ALA A 212 1.06 21.04 -7.17
C ALA A 212 2.04 20.67 -6.07
N THR A 213 2.19 19.37 -5.80
CA THR A 213 3.07 18.81 -4.79
C THR A 213 4.38 18.27 -5.37
N SER A 214 4.63 18.42 -6.68
CA SER A 214 5.87 17.95 -7.29
C SER A 214 7.05 18.86 -6.90
N PRO A 215 8.21 18.29 -6.51
CA PRO A 215 9.41 19.09 -6.21
C PRO A 215 10.04 19.73 -7.46
N ILE A 216 9.67 19.28 -8.66
CA ILE A 216 10.14 19.82 -9.94
C ILE A 216 8.97 20.09 -10.89
N PRO A 217 9.12 21.01 -11.87
CA PRO A 217 8.09 21.24 -12.88
C PRO A 217 7.76 19.99 -13.67
N GLY A 218 6.47 19.63 -13.74
CA GLY A 218 6.01 18.49 -14.51
C GLY A 218 5.89 18.74 -16.01
N PRO A 219 5.76 17.68 -16.82
CA PRO A 219 5.46 17.81 -18.24
C PRO A 219 4.15 18.57 -18.48
N LYS A 220 4.10 19.28 -19.62
CA LYS A 220 2.87 19.93 -20.06
C LYS A 220 1.77 18.88 -20.22
N PRO A 221 0.54 19.13 -19.73
CA PRO A 221 -0.57 18.20 -19.90
C PRO A 221 -0.77 17.91 -21.38
N GLN A 222 -0.60 16.65 -21.79
CA GLN A 222 -0.98 16.19 -23.13
C GLN A 222 -2.36 15.54 -22.99
N SER A 223 -3.41 16.34 -22.80
CA SER A 223 -4.76 15.81 -22.76
C SER A 223 -5.13 15.30 -24.15
N SER A 224 -5.27 13.98 -24.28
CA SER A 224 -5.88 13.33 -25.45
C SER A 224 -7.40 13.23 -25.33
N ARG A 225 -8.03 13.86 -24.32
CA ARG A 225 -9.47 13.73 -24.07
C ARG A 225 -10.27 14.65 -24.98
N SER A 226 -11.34 14.10 -25.55
CA SER A 226 -12.36 14.92 -26.22
C SER A 226 -13.06 15.83 -25.19
N TRP A 227 -13.45 17.01 -25.63
CA TRP A 227 -14.25 17.94 -24.83
C TRP A 227 -15.55 17.26 -24.34
N VAL A 228 -16.16 16.40 -25.17
CA VAL A 228 -17.37 15.63 -24.82
C VAL A 228 -17.11 14.67 -23.66
N SER A 229 -16.03 13.88 -23.74
CA SER A 229 -15.66 12.95 -22.67
C SER A 229 -15.34 13.67 -21.35
N SER A 230 -14.79 14.88 -21.44
CA SER A 230 -14.47 15.70 -20.27
C SER A 230 -15.73 16.27 -19.64
N PHE A 231 -16.67 16.77 -20.45
CA PHE A 231 -17.95 17.31 -19.98
C PHE A 231 -18.89 16.26 -19.41
N LEU A 232 -18.98 15.09 -20.06
CA LEU A 232 -19.81 13.98 -19.58
C LEU A 232 -19.15 13.19 -18.44
N GLY A 233 -17.86 13.44 -18.19
CA GLY A 233 -17.08 12.72 -17.19
C GLY A 233 -16.89 11.23 -17.48
N ILE A 234 -17.04 10.78 -18.74
CA ILE A 234 -16.94 9.37 -19.12
C ILE A 234 -15.67 9.11 -19.92
N ARG A 235 -15.00 7.99 -19.63
CA ARG A 235 -13.91 7.44 -20.46
C ARG A 235 -14.08 5.93 -20.58
N SER A 236 -13.86 5.37 -21.77
CA SER A 236 -13.72 3.92 -21.95
C SER A 236 -12.24 3.60 -22.15
N VAL A 237 -11.73 2.64 -21.39
CA VAL A 237 -10.34 2.20 -21.49
C VAL A 237 -10.32 0.68 -21.61
N ALA A 238 -9.75 0.16 -22.69
CA ALA A 238 -9.55 -1.27 -22.87
C ALA A 238 -8.78 -1.85 -21.67
N GLY A 239 -9.34 -2.88 -21.03
CA GLY A 239 -8.82 -3.51 -19.81
C GLY A 239 -9.38 -2.96 -18.49
N LEU A 240 -9.88 -1.72 -18.46
CA LEU A 240 -10.51 -1.14 -17.25
C LEU A 240 -12.04 -1.01 -17.37
N GLY A 241 -12.57 -0.93 -18.60
CA GLY A 241 -13.99 -0.79 -18.89
C GLY A 241 -14.44 0.67 -18.96
N THR A 242 -15.71 0.90 -18.63
CA THR A 242 -16.30 2.24 -18.57
C THR A 242 -15.97 2.91 -17.24
N LEU A 243 -15.40 4.10 -17.32
CA LEU A 243 -14.88 4.87 -16.20
C LEU A 243 -15.63 6.19 -16.06
N THR A 244 -15.77 6.66 -14.83
CA THR A 244 -16.26 8.00 -14.49
C THR A 244 -15.37 8.70 -13.46
N THR A 245 -15.70 9.95 -13.16
CA THR A 245 -15.01 10.79 -12.16
C THR A 245 -14.91 10.09 -10.81
N SER A 246 -13.72 10.05 -10.22
CA SER A 246 -13.49 9.58 -8.86
C SER A 246 -13.40 10.73 -7.86
N ILE A 247 -13.88 10.51 -6.64
CA ILE A 247 -13.72 11.43 -5.50
C ILE A 247 -12.25 11.49 -5.06
N SER A 248 -11.51 10.38 -5.17
CA SER A 248 -10.11 10.24 -4.75
C SER A 248 -9.10 10.81 -5.75
N ALA A 249 -9.53 11.18 -6.96
CA ALA A 249 -8.61 11.48 -8.06
C ALA A 249 -7.68 12.66 -7.77
N GLY A 250 -8.19 13.75 -7.19
CA GLY A 250 -7.39 14.95 -6.91
C GLY A 250 -6.18 14.68 -6.01
N PRO A 251 -6.40 14.21 -4.76
CA PRO A 251 -5.32 13.84 -3.84
C PRO A 251 -4.36 12.82 -4.45
N ASN A 252 -4.88 11.79 -5.12
CA ASN A 252 -4.05 10.72 -5.66
C ASN A 252 -3.21 11.15 -6.86
N ILE A 253 -3.72 12.07 -7.70
CA ILE A 253 -2.92 12.69 -8.75
C ILE A 253 -1.76 13.47 -8.12
N ALA A 254 -2.01 14.25 -7.08
CA ALA A 254 -0.97 15.03 -6.41
C ALA A 254 0.13 14.12 -5.83
N VAL A 255 -0.22 13.08 -5.07
CA VAL A 255 0.78 12.20 -4.46
C VAL A 255 1.63 11.48 -5.52
N VAL A 256 1.01 10.94 -6.58
CA VAL A 256 1.71 10.22 -7.66
C VAL A 256 2.65 11.16 -8.43
N GLN A 257 2.21 12.39 -8.68
CA GLN A 257 3.03 13.41 -9.34
C GLN A 257 4.18 13.87 -8.45
N ARG A 258 4.02 13.87 -7.13
CA ARG A 258 5.14 14.07 -6.19
C ARG A 258 6.13 12.91 -6.26
N SER A 259 5.65 11.66 -6.26
CA SER A 259 6.50 10.47 -6.44
C SER A 259 7.33 10.53 -7.71
N TRP A 260 6.71 10.95 -8.82
CA TRP A 260 7.41 11.21 -10.08
C TRP A 260 8.60 12.17 -9.89
N GLY A 261 8.38 13.33 -9.27
CA GLY A 261 9.44 14.32 -9.11
C GLY A 261 10.52 13.93 -8.09
N LEU A 262 10.16 13.19 -7.04
CA LEU A 262 11.09 12.73 -6.00
C LEU A 262 12.00 11.60 -6.51
N ILE A 263 11.49 10.68 -7.33
CA ILE A 263 12.23 9.49 -7.74
C ILE A 263 13.05 9.78 -9.02
N ASP A 264 14.36 9.94 -8.84
CA ASP A 264 15.35 10.24 -9.90
C ASP A 264 14.98 11.48 -10.75
N GLY A 265 14.38 12.49 -10.10
CA GLY A 265 13.99 13.74 -10.76
C GLY A 265 13.06 13.53 -11.97
N GLY A 266 12.12 12.58 -11.88
CA GLY A 266 11.19 12.23 -12.96
C GLY A 266 11.76 11.30 -14.03
N LYS A 267 13.07 11.04 -14.06
CA LYS A 267 13.70 10.20 -15.10
C LYS A 267 13.31 8.73 -14.99
N PHE A 268 13.09 8.23 -13.78
CA PHE A 268 12.66 6.86 -13.53
C PHE A 268 11.29 6.57 -14.17
N TYR A 269 10.36 7.51 -14.00
CA TYR A 269 9.01 7.42 -14.54
C TYR A 269 8.96 7.76 -16.03
N GLY A 270 9.73 8.76 -16.47
CA GLY A 270 9.76 9.24 -17.86
C GLY A 270 9.34 10.69 -17.99
N SER A 271 9.89 11.38 -18.99
CA SER A 271 9.68 12.81 -19.21
C SER A 271 8.29 13.17 -19.73
N ARG A 272 7.55 12.21 -20.31
CA ARG A 272 6.17 12.40 -20.79
C ARG A 272 5.11 11.84 -19.84
N PHE A 273 5.50 11.42 -18.64
CA PHE A 273 4.63 10.73 -17.69
C PHE A 273 3.39 11.54 -17.32
N GLN A 274 2.25 10.86 -17.28
CA GLN A 274 0.98 11.37 -16.79
C GLN A 274 0.28 10.32 -15.95
N TYR A 275 -0.46 10.77 -14.94
CA TYR A 275 -1.32 9.93 -14.12
C TYR A 275 -2.75 10.43 -14.16
N ASN A 276 -3.70 9.52 -14.31
CA ASN A 276 -5.13 9.81 -14.26
C ASN A 276 -5.84 8.73 -13.46
N GLU A 277 -6.80 9.13 -12.63
CA GLU A 277 -7.57 8.21 -11.81
C GLU A 277 -9.07 8.39 -12.00
N TYR A 278 -9.78 7.26 -11.97
CA TYR A 278 -11.21 7.18 -12.17
C TYR A 278 -11.84 6.13 -11.25
N MET A 279 -13.17 6.02 -11.30
CA MET A 279 -13.89 4.87 -10.77
C MET A 279 -14.57 4.11 -11.90
N ARG A 280 -14.61 2.78 -11.82
CA ARG A 280 -15.32 1.94 -12.78
C ARG A 280 -16.83 2.02 -12.55
N VAL A 281 -17.59 2.01 -13.63
CA VAL A 281 -19.05 1.94 -13.61
C VAL A 281 -19.56 0.90 -14.60
N ARG A 282 -20.75 0.37 -14.32
CA ARG A 282 -21.36 -0.67 -15.17
C ARG A 282 -21.72 -0.18 -16.58
N ASN A 283 -22.03 1.11 -16.75
CA ASN A 283 -22.33 1.71 -18.06
C ASN A 283 -22.20 3.25 -18.03
N SER A 284 -22.20 3.86 -19.22
CA SER A 284 -22.00 5.31 -19.40
C SER A 284 -23.12 6.15 -18.81
N VAL A 285 -24.38 5.70 -18.82
CA VAL A 285 -25.51 6.47 -18.26
C VAL A 285 -25.31 6.71 -16.77
N ILE A 286 -24.91 5.67 -16.04
CA ILE A 286 -24.65 5.77 -14.60
C ILE A 286 -23.40 6.56 -14.32
N GLY A 287 -22.36 6.41 -15.14
CA GLY A 287 -21.16 7.23 -15.00
C GLY A 287 -21.47 8.72 -15.17
N ILE A 288 -22.34 9.10 -16.11
CA ILE A 288 -22.76 10.49 -16.33
C ILE A 288 -23.55 10.99 -15.12
N ALA A 289 -24.51 10.18 -14.63
CA ALA A 289 -25.28 10.53 -13.45
C ALA A 289 -24.41 10.73 -12.21
N ILE A 290 -23.43 9.84 -11.97
CA ILE A 290 -22.47 9.96 -10.87
C ILE A 290 -21.60 11.21 -11.05
N HIS A 291 -21.08 11.47 -12.25
CA HIS A 291 -20.26 12.65 -12.54
C HIS A 291 -20.98 13.95 -12.16
N PHE A 292 -22.22 14.13 -12.64
CA PHE A 292 -23.00 15.32 -12.32
C PHE A 292 -23.46 15.35 -10.86
N ALA A 293 -23.74 14.20 -10.23
CA ALA A 293 -24.07 14.15 -8.81
C ALA A 293 -22.89 14.58 -7.93
N LEU A 294 -21.66 14.16 -8.25
CA LEU A 294 -20.46 14.60 -7.54
C LEU A 294 -20.18 16.08 -7.76
N ALA A 295 -20.33 16.58 -8.99
CA ALA A 295 -20.20 18.01 -9.28
C ALA A 295 -21.22 18.85 -8.50
N LEU A 296 -22.49 18.41 -8.46
CA LEU A 296 -23.54 19.07 -7.70
C LEU A 296 -23.29 19.01 -6.19
N ALA A 297 -22.83 17.87 -5.66
CA ALA A 297 -22.48 17.73 -4.26
C ALA A 297 -21.32 18.67 -3.87
N GLY A 298 -20.26 18.73 -4.68
CA GLY A 298 -19.14 19.66 -4.48
C GLY A 298 -19.60 21.12 -4.50
N PHE A 299 -20.47 21.49 -5.45
CA PHE A 299 -21.06 22.83 -5.52
C PHE A 299 -21.94 23.14 -4.29
N ALA A 300 -22.77 22.20 -3.85
CA ALA A 300 -23.63 22.38 -2.69
C ALA A 300 -22.83 22.62 -1.40
N LEU A 301 -21.69 21.96 -1.24
CA LEU A 301 -20.79 22.13 -0.09
C LEU A 301 -20.12 23.51 -0.03
N ILE A 302 -20.18 24.33 -1.08
CA ILE A 302 -19.71 25.73 -1.03
C ILE A 302 -20.60 26.56 -0.09
N PHE A 303 -21.88 26.20 0.05
CA PHE A 303 -22.84 26.98 0.81
C PHE A 303 -22.83 26.63 2.32
N PRO A 304 -22.58 27.60 3.22
CA PRO A 304 -22.54 27.34 4.67
C PRO A 304 -23.79 26.66 5.27
N PRO A 305 -25.04 27.00 4.86
CA PRO A 305 -26.23 26.32 5.40
C PRO A 305 -26.26 24.80 5.09
N VAL A 306 -25.79 24.41 3.90
CA VAL A 306 -25.70 22.99 3.50
C VAL A 306 -24.68 22.26 4.36
N ARG A 307 -23.50 22.87 4.57
CA ARG A 307 -22.47 22.30 5.46
C ARG A 307 -22.97 22.16 6.89
N TRP A 308 -23.66 23.18 7.41
CA TRP A 308 -24.25 23.14 8.75
C TRP A 308 -25.24 21.98 8.91
N LEU A 309 -26.09 21.75 7.91
CA LEU A 309 -27.02 20.63 7.91
C LEU A 309 -26.29 19.28 7.82
N ALA A 310 -25.31 19.16 6.93
CA ALA A 310 -24.51 17.93 6.76
C ALA A 310 -23.79 17.52 8.05
N LYS A 311 -23.28 18.49 8.82
CA LYS A 311 -22.64 18.23 10.13
C LYS A 311 -23.55 17.53 11.13
N LYS A 312 -24.88 17.67 11.02
CA LYS A 312 -25.83 16.97 11.91
C LYS A 312 -25.91 15.47 11.67
N PHE A 313 -25.44 14.99 10.52
CA PHE A 313 -25.43 13.57 10.15
C PHE A 313 -24.06 12.91 10.32
N VAL A 314 -23.04 13.67 10.77
CA VAL A 314 -21.69 13.16 11.03
C VAL A 314 -21.67 12.41 12.37
N TYR A 315 -21.23 11.15 12.36
CA TYR A 315 -20.99 10.39 13.59
C TYR A 315 -20.00 11.11 14.51
N SER A 316 -20.17 10.99 15.83
CA SER A 316 -19.24 11.57 16.79
C SER A 316 -17.81 11.06 16.56
N PRO A 317 -16.78 11.94 16.60
CA PRO A 317 -15.38 11.54 16.41
C PRO A 317 -14.98 10.34 17.28
N GLY A 318 -14.36 9.32 16.68
CA GLY A 318 -13.89 8.11 17.36
C GLY A 318 -14.84 6.91 17.33
N LYS A 319 -16.06 7.03 16.77
CA LYS A 319 -16.94 5.89 16.46
C LYS A 319 -16.85 5.55 14.97
N GLY A 320 -16.21 4.43 14.62
CA GLY A 320 -16.21 3.88 13.27
C GLY A 320 -17.31 2.83 13.06
N PRO A 321 -17.42 2.22 11.86
CA PRO A 321 -18.36 1.12 11.61
C PRO A 321 -18.12 -0.06 12.59
N SER A 322 -19.16 -0.87 12.84
CA SER A 322 -19.03 -2.02 13.74
C SER A 322 -18.07 -3.07 13.15
N LYS A 323 -17.48 -3.91 14.02
CA LYS A 323 -16.63 -5.03 13.55
C LYS A 323 -17.40 -5.93 12.57
N GLU A 324 -18.71 -6.13 12.76
CA GLU A 324 -19.51 -6.90 11.80
C GLU A 324 -19.66 -6.23 10.43
N ALA A 325 -19.92 -4.91 10.40
CA ALA A 325 -20.04 -4.16 9.16
C ALA A 325 -18.75 -4.21 8.32
N MET A 326 -17.60 -4.28 8.99
CA MET A 326 -16.28 -4.35 8.35
C MET A 326 -15.89 -5.74 7.79
N ARG A 327 -16.53 -6.84 8.24
CA ARG A 327 -16.10 -8.20 7.88
C ARG A 327 -16.23 -8.53 6.40
N HIS A 328 -17.08 -7.81 5.69
CA HIS A 328 -17.35 -8.03 4.27
C HIS A 328 -16.94 -6.83 3.41
N GLU A 329 -16.09 -5.95 3.97
CA GLU A 329 -15.48 -4.89 3.19
C GLU A 329 -14.38 -5.45 2.29
N TYR A 330 -14.20 -4.81 1.15
CA TYR A 330 -13.06 -5.05 0.27
C TYR A 330 -12.85 -3.82 -0.60
N PHE A 331 -11.65 -3.72 -1.17
CA PHE A 331 -11.38 -2.79 -2.25
C PHE A 331 -10.51 -3.45 -3.31
N GLU A 332 -10.74 -3.05 -4.57
CA GLU A 332 -9.98 -3.48 -5.72
C GLU A 332 -9.66 -2.27 -6.60
N CYS A 333 -8.38 -2.09 -6.90
CA CYS A 333 -7.87 -1.05 -7.80
C CYS A 333 -7.15 -1.70 -8.98
N HIS A 334 -7.47 -1.26 -10.19
CA HIS A 334 -6.80 -1.68 -11.42
C HIS A 334 -6.10 -0.50 -12.05
N ALA A 335 -4.94 -0.73 -12.66
CA ALA A 335 -4.23 0.30 -13.39
C ALA A 335 -3.64 -0.24 -14.69
N ILE A 336 -3.59 0.60 -15.72
CA ILE A 336 -2.89 0.33 -16.96
C ILE A 336 -1.83 1.40 -17.17
N ALA A 337 -0.59 0.96 -17.37
CA ALA A 337 0.51 1.81 -17.80
C ALA A 337 0.79 1.62 -19.28
N THR A 338 1.04 2.74 -19.98
CA THR A 338 1.40 2.76 -21.39
C THR A 338 2.86 3.17 -21.51
N ALA A 339 3.68 2.33 -22.14
CA ALA A 339 5.10 2.59 -22.35
C ALA A 339 5.31 3.80 -23.25
N ASP A 340 6.41 4.52 -23.04
CA ASP A 340 6.76 5.72 -23.79
C ASP A 340 7.48 5.39 -25.10
N GLN A 341 6.76 4.74 -26.01
CA GLN A 341 7.25 4.34 -27.33
C GLN A 341 6.51 5.15 -28.40
N ASP A 342 7.23 5.67 -29.39
CA ASP A 342 6.66 6.37 -30.55
C ASP A 342 6.15 5.37 -31.61
N GLU A 343 5.29 4.44 -31.17
CA GLU A 343 4.66 3.40 -31.98
C GLU A 343 3.14 3.59 -32.01
N SER A 344 2.46 3.08 -33.04
CA SER A 344 0.99 3.17 -33.15
C SER A 344 0.25 2.37 -32.06
N ASN A 345 0.87 1.30 -31.56
CA ASN A 345 0.35 0.47 -30.48
C ASN A 345 1.45 0.22 -29.43
N PRO A 346 1.75 1.20 -28.56
CA PRO A 346 2.80 1.06 -27.56
C PRO A 346 2.49 -0.09 -26.59
N ARG A 347 3.53 -0.76 -26.09
CA ARG A 347 3.38 -1.81 -25.09
C ARG A 347 2.69 -1.25 -23.84
N ARG A 348 1.87 -2.08 -23.19
CA ARG A 348 1.16 -1.71 -21.96
C ARG A 348 1.46 -2.72 -20.87
N ALA A 349 1.30 -2.30 -19.62
CA ALA A 349 1.29 -3.15 -18.45
C ALA A 349 -0.03 -2.98 -17.69
N PHE A 350 -0.51 -4.04 -17.04
CA PHE A 350 -1.68 -4.03 -16.19
C PHE A 350 -1.27 -4.39 -14.77
N ALA A 351 -1.89 -3.75 -13.79
CA ALA A 351 -1.78 -4.12 -12.40
C ALA A 351 -3.15 -4.18 -11.73
N LYS A 352 -3.28 -5.11 -10.80
CA LYS A 352 -4.40 -5.30 -9.91
C LYS A 352 -3.90 -5.31 -8.47
N LEU A 353 -4.55 -4.54 -7.62
CA LEU A 353 -4.37 -4.55 -6.18
C LEU A 353 -5.73 -4.80 -5.54
N ARG A 354 -5.84 -5.82 -4.69
CA ARG A 354 -7.07 -6.18 -3.97
C ARG A 354 -6.77 -6.45 -2.50
N TRP A 355 -7.65 -5.98 -1.65
CA TRP A 355 -7.66 -6.29 -0.22
C TRP A 355 -9.02 -6.80 0.20
N GLU A 356 -9.00 -7.87 0.98
CA GLU A 356 -10.18 -8.44 1.63
C GLU A 356 -10.19 -8.05 3.10
N GLY A 357 -11.28 -7.43 3.54
CA GLY A 357 -11.49 -6.98 4.91
C GLY A 357 -11.47 -5.46 5.07
N SER A 358 -11.48 -5.03 6.33
CA SER A 358 -11.64 -3.63 6.70
C SER A 358 -10.63 -2.70 6.01
N LEU A 359 -11.12 -1.59 5.46
CA LEU A 359 -10.28 -0.52 4.88
C LEU A 359 -9.50 0.27 5.93
N TYR A 360 -10.06 0.37 7.15
CA TYR A 360 -9.36 0.94 8.29
C TYR A 360 -8.24 0.02 8.78
N ARG A 361 -8.46 -1.31 8.74
CA ARG A 361 -7.40 -2.27 9.01
C ARG A 361 -6.31 -2.17 7.94
N PHE A 362 -6.66 -2.11 6.66
CA PHE A 362 -5.68 -1.88 5.58
C PHE A 362 -4.82 -0.64 5.86
N THR A 363 -5.44 0.46 6.28
CA THR A 363 -4.75 1.70 6.63
C THR A 363 -3.80 1.51 7.83
N GLY A 364 -4.24 0.83 8.90
CA GLY A 364 -3.37 0.51 10.04
C GLY A 364 -2.19 -0.41 9.67
N VAL A 365 -2.42 -1.37 8.77
CA VAL A 365 -1.38 -2.25 8.21
C VAL A 365 -0.37 -1.44 7.40
N CYS A 366 -0.83 -0.53 6.53
CA CYS A 366 0.05 0.33 5.73
C CYS A 366 1.02 1.12 6.62
N LEU A 367 0.52 1.77 7.68
CA LEU A 367 1.35 2.53 8.61
C LEU A 367 2.40 1.66 9.30
N ALA A 368 1.98 0.51 9.83
CA ALA A 368 2.86 -0.39 10.56
C ALA A 368 3.93 -1.02 9.65
N GLU A 369 3.55 -1.44 8.44
CA GLU A 369 4.48 -2.05 7.49
C GLU A 369 5.44 -1.02 6.88
N ALA A 370 4.97 0.18 6.58
CA ALA A 370 5.84 1.29 6.16
C ALA A 370 6.86 1.65 7.25
N ALA A 371 6.43 1.66 8.52
CA ALA A 371 7.35 1.88 9.63
C ALA A 371 8.44 0.81 9.69
N MET A 372 8.07 -0.46 9.47
CA MET A 372 9.05 -1.54 9.44
C MET A 372 10.03 -1.43 8.29
N VAL A 373 9.63 -0.93 7.11
CA VAL A 373 10.57 -0.64 6.01
C VAL A 373 11.64 0.34 6.48
N LEU A 374 11.24 1.49 7.04
CA LEU A 374 12.18 2.52 7.51
C LEU A 374 13.06 2.05 8.68
N LEU A 375 12.53 1.21 9.57
CA LEU A 375 13.29 0.71 10.72
C LEU A 375 14.29 -0.40 10.40
N SER A 376 14.07 -1.13 9.30
CA SER A 376 14.87 -2.32 8.93
C SER A 376 15.83 -2.11 7.76
N ASP A 377 15.63 -1.07 6.94
CA ASP A 377 16.49 -0.79 5.78
C ASP A 377 17.25 0.53 5.93
N GLU A 378 18.40 0.47 6.61
CA GLU A 378 19.27 1.63 6.80
C GLU A 378 19.80 2.20 5.48
N LYS A 379 19.99 1.37 4.45
CA LYS A 379 20.48 1.82 3.14
C LYS A 379 19.42 2.62 2.40
N LEU A 380 18.16 2.18 2.49
CA LEU A 380 17.03 2.95 2.00
C LEU A 380 16.96 4.30 2.72
N VAL A 381 17.01 4.31 4.05
CA VAL A 381 16.94 5.56 4.84
C VAL A 381 18.05 6.53 4.43
N GLN A 382 19.29 6.05 4.29
CA GLN A 382 20.43 6.86 3.82
C GLN A 382 20.22 7.40 2.40
N ARG A 383 19.61 6.61 1.50
CA ARG A 383 19.31 7.04 0.13
C ARG A 383 18.18 8.08 0.07
N LEU A 384 17.19 7.96 0.94
CA LEU A 384 16.05 8.88 1.00
C LEU A 384 16.45 10.25 1.58
N ASP A 385 17.43 10.28 2.49
CA ASP A 385 18.07 11.48 3.04
C ASP A 385 17.14 12.52 3.71
N GLY A 386 15.89 12.15 3.98
CA GLY A 386 14.91 12.98 4.69
C GLY A 386 13.95 13.73 3.77
N GLY A 387 13.15 14.61 4.35
CA GLY A 387 12.14 15.40 3.64
C GLY A 387 10.72 14.84 3.76
N LEU A 388 9.76 15.61 3.22
CA LEU A 388 8.40 15.11 2.99
C LEU A 388 8.35 14.24 1.73
N LEU A 389 8.18 12.93 1.87
CA LEU A 389 8.21 11.96 0.79
C LEU A 389 6.83 11.34 0.55
N THR A 390 6.76 10.29 -0.27
CA THR A 390 5.52 9.60 -0.64
C THR A 390 5.64 8.09 -0.39
N PRO A 391 4.52 7.35 -0.31
CA PRO A 391 4.55 5.89 -0.14
C PRO A 391 5.44 5.15 -1.15
N ALA A 392 5.45 5.57 -2.43
CA ALA A 392 6.27 4.97 -3.48
C ALA A 392 7.78 5.05 -3.22
N THR A 393 8.25 6.03 -2.43
CA THR A 393 9.68 6.14 -2.09
C THR A 393 10.20 4.97 -1.25
N LEU A 394 9.31 4.25 -0.56
CA LEU A 394 9.64 3.01 0.16
C LEU A 394 9.88 1.82 -0.80
N GLY A 395 9.46 1.95 -2.06
CA GLY A 395 9.77 1.03 -3.16
C GLY A 395 9.25 -0.40 -2.97
N GLN A 396 9.96 -1.34 -3.60
CA GLN A 396 9.54 -2.75 -3.65
C GLN A 396 9.45 -3.41 -2.27
N ALA A 397 10.30 -3.00 -1.32
CA ALA A 397 10.27 -3.53 0.05
C ALA A 397 8.91 -3.30 0.72
N PHE A 398 8.28 -2.15 0.51
CA PHE A 398 6.95 -1.88 1.06
C PHE A 398 5.87 -2.71 0.39
N ILE A 399 5.92 -2.86 -0.94
CA ILE A 399 5.00 -3.74 -1.68
C ILE A 399 5.09 -5.18 -1.16
N ASP A 400 6.30 -5.71 -0.99
CA ASP A 400 6.51 -7.09 -0.54
C ASP A 400 5.98 -7.31 0.89
N ARG A 401 6.20 -6.34 1.78
CA ARG A 401 5.65 -6.38 3.14
C ARG A 401 4.13 -6.32 3.15
N MET A 402 3.53 -5.47 2.33
CA MET A 402 2.07 -5.41 2.19
C MET A 402 1.50 -6.73 1.63
N LYS A 403 2.19 -7.36 0.67
CA LYS A 403 1.80 -8.70 0.16
C LYS A 403 1.82 -9.75 1.27
N ASN A 404 2.88 -9.76 2.08
CA ASN A 404 2.99 -10.66 3.23
C ASN A 404 1.91 -10.40 4.29
N ALA A 405 1.42 -9.16 4.38
CA ALA A 405 0.32 -8.77 5.27
C ALA A 405 -1.09 -9.08 4.73
N GLY A 406 -1.18 -9.68 3.53
CA GLY A 406 -2.44 -10.11 2.91
C GLY A 406 -2.92 -9.25 1.73
N LEU A 407 -2.13 -8.28 1.25
CA LEU A 407 -2.44 -7.56 0.03
C LEU A 407 -2.26 -8.47 -1.20
N ILE A 408 -3.32 -8.64 -1.99
CA ILE A 408 -3.22 -9.28 -3.29
C ILE A 408 -2.73 -8.22 -4.27
N PHE A 409 -1.52 -8.40 -4.80
CA PHE A 409 -0.92 -7.47 -5.75
C PHE A 409 -0.32 -8.26 -6.92
N GLU A 410 -0.96 -8.11 -8.08
CA GLU A 410 -0.60 -8.73 -9.34
C GLU A 410 -0.29 -7.64 -10.37
N TYR A 411 0.76 -7.81 -11.18
CA TYR A 411 1.05 -6.90 -12.28
C TYR A 411 1.82 -7.65 -13.36
N ASN A 412 1.49 -7.36 -14.62
CA ASN A 412 2.00 -8.07 -15.79
C ASN A 412 2.06 -7.14 -17.01
N LEU A 413 3.02 -7.38 -17.92
CA LEU A 413 2.98 -6.78 -19.25
C LEU A 413 1.87 -7.44 -20.09
N TYR A 414 1.16 -6.64 -20.88
CA TYR A 414 0.32 -7.20 -21.93
C TYR A 414 1.19 -7.95 -22.94
N ASP A 415 0.66 -9.08 -23.43
CA ASP A 415 1.28 -9.80 -24.54
C ASP A 415 1.27 -8.94 -25.82
N ARG A 416 2.03 -9.36 -26.84
CA ARG A 416 2.15 -8.62 -28.10
C ARG A 416 0.83 -8.51 -28.88
N ASN A 417 -0.17 -9.32 -28.55
CA ASN A 417 -1.50 -9.34 -29.18
C ASN A 417 -2.56 -8.59 -28.33
N GLY A 418 -2.17 -7.93 -27.24
CA GLY A 418 -3.07 -7.20 -26.35
C GLY A 418 -3.83 -8.08 -25.35
N GLY A 419 -3.50 -9.36 -25.26
CA GLY A 419 -4.02 -10.30 -24.27
C GLY A 419 -3.40 -10.08 -22.90
N TYR A 420 -4.25 -10.15 -21.86
CA TYR A 420 -3.81 -10.29 -20.48
C TYR A 420 -3.69 -11.78 -20.17
N HIS A 421 -2.46 -12.26 -20.00
CA HIS A 421 -2.21 -13.54 -19.34
C HIS A 421 -1.58 -13.24 -17.99
N PRO A 422 -2.18 -13.67 -16.86
CA PRO A 422 -1.51 -13.57 -15.58
C PRO A 422 -0.24 -14.42 -15.68
N VAL A 423 0.92 -13.76 -15.82
CA VAL A 423 2.18 -14.49 -15.79
C VAL A 423 2.34 -15.03 -14.39
N VAL A 424 2.62 -16.32 -14.36
CA VAL A 424 2.80 -17.20 -13.24
C VAL A 424 3.82 -16.63 -12.24
N GLN A 425 3.37 -15.77 -11.34
CA GLN A 425 4.09 -15.45 -10.08
C GLN A 425 3.43 -16.11 -8.87
N ILE A 426 2.21 -16.66 -9.07
CA ILE A 426 1.40 -17.33 -8.06
C ILE A 426 1.91 -18.77 -7.79
N LEU A 427 2.53 -19.43 -8.79
CA LEU A 427 3.01 -20.80 -8.62
C LEU A 427 4.29 -20.88 -7.79
N GLU A 428 5.16 -19.87 -7.78
CA GLU A 428 6.34 -19.90 -6.91
C GLU A 428 5.94 -19.75 -5.44
N SER A 429 5.07 -18.80 -5.07
CA SER A 429 4.73 -18.58 -3.66
C SER A 429 3.91 -19.71 -3.04
N HIS A 430 2.89 -20.22 -3.75
CA HIS A 430 2.06 -21.32 -3.25
C HIS A 430 2.80 -22.66 -3.30
N ALA A 431 3.55 -22.95 -4.37
CA ALA A 431 4.35 -24.17 -4.40
C ALA A 431 5.46 -24.13 -3.35
N ILE A 432 6.10 -22.99 -3.08
CA ILE A 432 7.09 -22.87 -2.00
C ILE A 432 6.42 -23.02 -0.62
N GLN A 433 5.24 -22.45 -0.39
CA GLN A 433 4.51 -22.64 0.88
C GLN A 433 4.04 -24.08 1.08
N ASP A 434 3.49 -24.73 0.05
CA ASP A 434 3.07 -26.12 0.10
C ASP A 434 4.26 -27.08 0.22
N LEU A 435 5.40 -26.76 -0.41
CA LEU A 435 6.65 -27.51 -0.28
C LEU A 435 7.24 -27.36 1.13
N ASN A 436 7.24 -26.14 1.70
CA ASN A 436 7.69 -25.90 3.07
C ASN A 436 6.81 -26.61 4.09
N LYS A 437 5.50 -26.63 3.87
CA LYS A 437 4.54 -27.39 4.69
C LYS A 437 4.78 -28.90 4.58
N ALA A 438 4.97 -29.42 3.37
CA ALA A 438 5.29 -30.84 3.16
C ALA A 438 6.66 -31.25 3.76
N ILE A 439 7.65 -30.35 3.75
CA ILE A 439 8.94 -30.56 4.41
C ILE A 439 8.76 -30.60 5.93
N SER A 440 8.01 -29.66 6.51
CA SER A 440 7.66 -29.61 7.94
C SER A 440 6.96 -30.88 8.42
N ASP A 441 5.92 -31.32 7.68
CA ASP A 441 5.15 -32.52 8.00
C ASP A 441 6.00 -33.80 7.91
N SER A 442 7.03 -33.80 7.03
CA SER A 442 7.97 -34.92 6.87
C SER A 442 9.10 -34.96 7.91
N SER A 443 9.43 -33.82 8.53
CA SER A 443 10.38 -33.76 9.66
C SER A 443 9.75 -34.26 10.96
N ASP A 444 8.46 -33.99 11.17
CA ASP A 444 7.72 -34.47 12.36
C ASP A 444 7.52 -36.00 12.34
N THR A 445 7.29 -36.58 11.16
CA THR A 445 7.16 -38.05 11.03
C THR A 445 8.48 -38.81 11.25
N LYS A 446 9.64 -38.14 11.13
CA LYS A 446 10.95 -38.76 11.40
C LYS A 446 11.36 -38.73 12.88
N GLN A 447 10.75 -37.88 13.71
CA GLN A 447 10.99 -37.87 15.15
C GLN A 447 10.21 -38.97 15.90
N GLN A 448 9.13 -39.51 15.32
CA GLN A 448 8.33 -40.57 15.95
C GLN A 448 8.74 -42.01 15.57
N ALA A 449 9.69 -42.22 14.64
CA ALA A 449 10.10 -43.55 14.18
C ALA A 449 11.55 -43.90 14.57
N ARG A 450 11.86 -43.91 15.87
CA ARG A 450 13.06 -44.59 16.41
C ARG A 450 12.65 -45.55 17.53
N GLY A 451 12.11 -46.70 17.14
CA GLY A 451 12.03 -47.92 17.97
C GLY A 451 12.93 -49.01 17.37
N PRO A 452 13.51 -49.92 18.17
CA PRO A 452 14.52 -50.85 17.70
C PRO A 452 13.88 -52.03 16.96
N GLY A 453 14.42 -52.34 15.77
CA GLY A 453 14.21 -53.61 15.09
C GLY A 453 13.08 -53.61 14.06
N THR A 454 13.39 -53.20 12.83
CA THR A 454 12.86 -53.82 11.60
C THR A 454 13.62 -53.30 10.38
N SER A 455 14.17 -54.23 9.60
CA SER A 455 14.77 -53.97 8.29
C SER A 455 13.68 -53.61 7.28
N VAL A 456 13.82 -52.48 6.59
CA VAL A 456 12.97 -52.16 5.42
C VAL A 456 13.87 -51.87 4.24
N GLY A 457 13.74 -52.70 3.20
CA GLY A 457 14.36 -52.51 1.90
C GLY A 457 13.95 -51.17 1.30
N ILE A 458 14.92 -50.49 0.67
CA ILE A 458 14.69 -49.21 0.02
C ILE A 458 14.04 -49.51 -1.33
N ASP A 459 12.71 -49.44 -1.39
CA ASP A 459 11.99 -49.40 -2.66
C ASP A 459 11.97 -47.95 -3.18
N SER A 460 12.48 -47.74 -4.38
CA SER A 460 12.58 -46.44 -5.02
C SER A 460 11.22 -46.01 -5.55
N THR A 461 10.37 -45.46 -4.67
CA THR A 461 9.05 -44.95 -5.07
C THR A 461 9.16 -43.51 -5.56
N VAL A 462 9.01 -43.31 -6.88
CA VAL A 462 8.62 -42.02 -7.46
C VAL A 462 7.21 -41.70 -6.95
N ARG A 463 7.06 -40.67 -6.12
CA ARG A 463 5.73 -40.17 -5.73
C ARG A 463 5.36 -39.00 -6.63
N THR A 464 4.59 -39.28 -7.67
CA THR A 464 3.83 -38.28 -8.42
C THR A 464 2.63 -37.86 -7.57
N LYS A 465 2.47 -36.55 -7.34
CA LYS A 465 1.27 -35.99 -6.71
C LYS A 465 0.62 -35.04 -7.71
N HIS A 466 -0.59 -35.38 -8.18
CA HIS A 466 -1.36 -34.50 -9.05
C HIS A 466 -1.93 -33.32 -8.25
N VAL A 467 -1.72 -32.10 -8.74
CA VAL A 467 -2.23 -30.88 -8.11
C VAL A 467 -3.19 -30.21 -9.09
N GLY A 468 -4.46 -30.64 -9.04
CA GLY A 468 -5.65 -29.92 -9.54
C GLY A 468 -5.80 -29.65 -11.05
N ASN A 469 -7.04 -29.77 -11.53
CA ASN A 469 -7.47 -29.15 -12.79
C ASN A 469 -7.91 -27.71 -12.49
N SER A 470 -7.46 -26.72 -13.28
CA SER A 470 -8.18 -25.44 -13.37
C SER A 470 -9.18 -25.53 -14.52
N GLU A 471 -10.47 -25.49 -14.20
CA GLU A 471 -11.55 -25.68 -15.21
C GLU A 471 -11.58 -24.57 -16.28
N ASP A 472 -10.93 -23.42 -16.04
CA ASP A 472 -10.97 -22.27 -16.96
C ASP A 472 -9.80 -22.18 -17.98
N THR A 473 -8.82 -23.08 -17.97
CA THR A 473 -7.68 -22.99 -18.92
C THR A 473 -7.28 -24.28 -19.63
N GLY A 474 -7.85 -25.43 -19.26
CA GLY A 474 -7.51 -26.72 -19.87
C GLY A 474 -6.05 -27.17 -19.68
N ALA A 475 -5.26 -26.49 -18.85
CA ALA A 475 -3.86 -26.82 -18.60
C ALA A 475 -3.72 -27.75 -17.39
N MET A 476 -3.21 -28.96 -17.62
CA MET A 476 -2.77 -29.86 -16.54
C MET A 476 -1.35 -29.49 -16.10
N THR A 477 -1.15 -29.26 -14.80
CA THR A 477 0.18 -29.07 -14.22
C THR A 477 0.60 -30.34 -13.48
N THR A 478 1.66 -31.01 -13.95
CA THR A 478 2.22 -32.20 -13.28
C THR A 478 3.58 -31.86 -12.69
N VAL A 479 3.69 -31.89 -11.36
CA VAL A 479 4.96 -31.71 -10.66
C VAL A 479 5.57 -33.09 -10.37
N VAL A 480 6.74 -33.37 -10.95
CA VAL A 480 7.48 -34.62 -10.72
C VAL A 480 8.72 -34.33 -9.89
N VAL A 481 8.74 -34.83 -8.66
CA VAL A 481 9.92 -34.72 -7.79
C VAL A 481 10.73 -36.00 -7.91
N THR A 482 11.90 -35.93 -8.55
CA THR A 482 12.83 -37.07 -8.62
C THR A 482 13.96 -36.90 -7.63
N LYS A 483 14.44 -38.02 -7.09
CA LYS A 483 15.62 -38.07 -6.23
C LYS A 483 16.75 -38.67 -7.05
N GLY A 484 17.79 -37.89 -7.36
CA GLY A 484 18.91 -38.36 -8.18
C GLY A 484 19.62 -39.58 -7.57
N PRO A 485 20.22 -40.46 -8.40
CA PRO A 485 20.87 -41.67 -7.93
C PRO A 485 22.11 -41.36 -7.08
N LYS A 486 22.34 -42.18 -6.05
CA LYS A 486 23.52 -42.08 -5.18
C LYS A 486 24.78 -42.51 -5.96
N GLY A 487 25.61 -41.55 -6.34
CA GLY A 487 27.00 -41.84 -6.69
C GLY A 487 27.72 -42.44 -5.47
N HIS A 488 28.27 -43.65 -5.61
CA HIS A 488 29.10 -44.26 -4.58
C HIS A 488 30.44 -43.53 -4.51
N GLY A 489 30.71 -42.90 -3.36
CA GLY A 489 32.06 -42.57 -2.93
C GLY A 489 32.47 -41.11 -3.04
N VAL A 490 31.87 -40.20 -2.26
CA VAL A 490 32.55 -39.00 -1.71
C VAL A 490 31.89 -38.67 -0.35
N LYS A 491 32.71 -38.47 0.69
CA LYS A 491 32.29 -38.00 2.03
C LYS A 491 32.02 -36.49 1.99
N ASP A 492 30.97 -36.08 2.70
CA ASP A 492 30.63 -34.70 3.09
C ASP A 492 30.57 -33.63 1.99
N THR A 493 29.38 -33.45 1.42
CA THR A 493 28.89 -32.13 0.95
C THR A 493 27.36 -32.10 0.96
N LYS A 494 26.81 -30.91 1.20
CA LYS A 494 25.37 -30.58 1.27
C LYS A 494 24.51 -31.41 0.28
N LYS A 495 23.39 -31.96 0.77
CA LYS A 495 22.33 -32.53 -0.08
C LYS A 495 21.72 -31.41 -0.92
N GLU A 496 22.16 -31.26 -2.17
CA GLU A 496 21.40 -30.48 -3.15
C GLU A 496 20.22 -31.31 -3.66
N MET A 497 19.04 -30.73 -3.57
CA MET A 497 17.80 -31.30 -4.05
C MET A 497 17.44 -30.56 -5.33
N ASN A 498 17.72 -31.17 -6.49
CA ASN A 498 17.38 -30.59 -7.77
C ASN A 498 15.89 -30.82 -8.05
N ILE A 499 15.14 -29.73 -8.19
CA ILE A 499 13.71 -29.76 -8.52
C ILE A 499 13.60 -29.37 -10.00
N MET A 500 13.13 -30.30 -10.83
CA MET A 500 12.82 -30.05 -12.24
C MET A 500 11.30 -29.89 -12.37
N ILE A 501 10.85 -28.70 -12.77
CA ILE A 501 9.43 -28.41 -13.01
C ILE A 501 9.19 -28.49 -14.51
N VAL A 502 8.38 -29.47 -14.95
CA VAL A 502 7.99 -29.63 -16.35
C VAL A 502 6.54 -29.17 -16.50
N LEU A 503 6.31 -28.12 -17.28
CA LEU A 503 4.98 -27.63 -17.61
C LEU A 503 4.61 -28.16 -18.99
N SER A 504 3.69 -29.13 -19.08
CA SER A 504 3.15 -29.60 -20.36
C SER A 504 1.79 -28.97 -20.64
N LYS A 505 1.64 -28.36 -21.82
CA LYS A 505 0.33 -27.91 -22.33
C LYS A 505 -0.22 -29.05 -23.20
N SER A 506 -1.40 -29.59 -22.91
CA SER A 506 -2.05 -30.50 -23.86
C SER A 506 -2.69 -29.67 -24.98
N GLN A 507 -1.97 -29.55 -26.09
CA GLN A 507 -2.63 -29.49 -27.38
C GLN A 507 -2.22 -30.72 -28.18
N SER A 508 -3.23 -31.28 -28.85
CA SER A 508 -3.20 -32.43 -29.74
C SER A 508 -1.86 -32.70 -30.40
N SER A 509 -1.41 -33.96 -30.27
CA SER A 509 -0.51 -34.69 -31.17
C SER A 509 0.37 -33.84 -32.08
N ASP A 510 1.61 -33.63 -31.68
CA ASP A 510 2.75 -34.09 -32.48
C ASP A 510 4.06 -33.99 -31.66
N THR A 511 4.80 -35.10 -31.74
CA THR A 511 6.01 -35.47 -31.00
C THR A 511 7.21 -34.62 -31.40
N ILE A 512 7.93 -33.98 -30.45
CA ILE A 512 9.36 -33.66 -30.62
C ILE A 512 10.10 -33.82 -29.28
N HIS A 513 11.28 -34.46 -29.37
CA HIS A 513 12.19 -34.96 -28.33
C HIS A 513 12.79 -33.93 -27.36
#